data_AF-A0A3N5PRF3-F1
#
_entry.id   AF-A0A3N5PRF3-F1
#
_cell.length_a   1.000
_cell.length_b   1.000
_cell.length_c   1.000
_cell.angle_alpha   90.00
_cell.angle_beta   90.00
_cell.angle_gamma   90.00
#
_symmetry.space_group_name_H-M   'P 1'
#
loop_
_entity.id
_entity.type
_entity.pdbx_description
1 polymer ?
#
loop_
_entity_poly.entity_id
_entity_poly.type
_entity_poly.pdbx_seq_one_letter_code
_entity_poly.pdbx_strand_id
1 'polypeptide(L)'
;MSHYSLGLDYGTNSVRAVVAGHADGGYRNFAAAPKAMTGLKPRVFTPDKKAHEVYKALYKLYLQMHDAMGTPNGGTNLYNIMKDLLAVRNKARG
;
A
#
# COMPACT_ATOMS: atom_id res chain seq x y z
N MET A 1 -10.01 -14.23 19.97
CA MET A 1 -10.13 -14.60 18.54
C MET A 1 -9.80 -13.36 17.72
N SER A 2 -8.72 -13.42 16.94
CA SER A 2 -8.23 -12.29 16.16
C SER A 2 -8.96 -12.27 14.82
N HIS A 3 -9.92 -11.34 14.69
CA HIS A 3 -10.60 -11.05 13.43
C HIS A 3 -9.90 -9.87 12.77
N TYR A 4 -9.12 -10.13 11.72
CA TYR A 4 -8.57 -9.08 10.87
C TYR A 4 -8.96 -9.34 9.42
N SER A 5 -10.05 -8.73 8.99
CA SER A 5 -10.35 -8.49 7.57
C SER A 5 -10.22 -6.99 7.34
N LEU A 6 -9.24 -6.57 6.53
CA LEU A 6 -9.14 -5.18 6.06
C LEU A 6 -10.35 -4.91 5.15
N GLY A 7 -11.38 -4.27 5.70
CA GLY A 7 -12.46 -3.68 4.92
C GLY A 7 -11.90 -2.51 4.11
N LEU A 8 -12.07 -2.55 2.80
CA LEU A 8 -11.55 -1.54 1.88
C LEU A 8 -12.28 -0.18 1.97
N ASP A 9 -13.35 -0.09 2.76
CA ASP A 9 -14.21 1.11 2.83
C ASP A 9 -13.90 2.05 3.99
N TYR A 10 -12.82 1.82 4.76
CA TYR A 10 -12.23 2.84 5.66
C TYR A 10 -11.50 3.96 4.87
N GLY A 11 -11.95 4.25 3.66
CA GLY A 11 -11.35 5.23 2.77
C GLY A 11 -11.83 6.65 3.04
N THR A 12 -11.45 7.57 2.15
CA THR A 12 -11.74 9.00 2.24
C THR A 12 -13.24 9.33 2.33
N ASN A 13 -14.13 8.45 1.84
CA ASN A 13 -15.57 8.71 1.81
C ASN A 13 -16.25 8.63 3.18
N SER A 14 -15.88 7.69 4.06
CA SER A 14 -16.42 7.65 5.42
C SER A 14 -15.99 8.87 6.22
N VAL A 15 -14.77 9.38 6.00
CA VAL A 15 -14.29 10.64 6.60
C VAL A 15 -15.07 11.83 6.05
N ARG A 16 -15.27 11.89 4.72
CA ARG A 16 -16.06 12.95 4.06
C ARG A 16 -17.49 13.00 4.60
N ALA A 17 -18.12 11.85 4.83
CA ALA A 17 -19.47 11.77 5.39
C ALA A 17 -19.55 12.24 6.85
N VAL A 18 -18.47 12.15 7.62
CA VAL A 18 -18.40 12.74 8.98
C VAL A 18 -18.23 14.26 8.90
N VAL A 19 -17.39 14.73 7.99
CA VAL A 19 -17.15 16.17 7.76
C VAL A 19 -18.40 16.88 7.25
N ALA A 20 -19.20 16.22 6.39
CA ALA A 20 -20.49 16.74 5.96
C ALA A 20 -21.47 16.97 7.13
N GLY A 21 -21.27 16.30 8.27
CA GLY A 21 -22.05 16.54 9.48
C GLY A 21 -23.46 15.97 9.44
N HIS A 22 -24.00 15.64 10.60
CA HIS A 22 -25.31 14.99 10.73
C HIS A 22 -26.48 15.82 10.20
N ALA A 23 -26.39 17.16 10.32
CA ALA A 23 -27.46 18.05 9.86
C ALA A 23 -27.66 18.01 8.34
N ASP A 24 -26.60 17.74 7.58
CA ASP A 24 -26.60 17.74 6.11
C ASP A 24 -26.60 16.31 5.52
N GLY A 25 -27.05 15.32 6.31
CA GLY A 25 -27.15 13.92 5.88
C GLY A 25 -25.88 13.08 6.05
N GLY A 26 -24.86 13.63 6.73
CA GLY A 26 -23.65 12.93 7.14
C GLY A 26 -23.76 12.23 8.51
N TYR A 27 -22.62 11.87 9.10
CA TYR A 27 -22.55 11.14 10.37
C TYR A 27 -21.97 11.99 11.50
N ARG A 28 -22.52 11.83 12.71
CA ARG A 28 -22.15 12.62 13.90
C ARG A 28 -20.70 12.42 14.37
N ASN A 29 -20.12 11.24 14.12
CA ASN A 29 -18.76 10.93 14.53
C ASN A 29 -18.14 9.85 13.66
N PHE A 30 -16.82 9.71 13.77
CA PHE A 30 -16.05 8.73 13.01
C PHE A 30 -16.41 7.28 13.29
N ALA A 31 -17.01 6.93 14.43
CA ALA A 31 -17.45 5.56 14.68
C ALA A 31 -18.74 5.23 13.90
N ALA A 32 -19.61 6.22 13.68
CA ALA A 32 -20.92 6.03 13.05
C ALA A 32 -20.83 5.83 11.54
N ALA A 33 -19.96 6.57 10.84
CA ALA A 33 -19.86 6.48 9.38
C ALA A 33 -19.37 5.10 8.90
N PRO A 34 -18.25 4.54 9.39
CA PRO A 34 -17.79 3.24 8.92
C PRO A 34 -18.76 2.13 9.29
N LYS A 35 -19.38 2.19 10.47
CA LYS A 35 -20.36 1.19 10.91
C LYS A 35 -21.58 1.11 9.97
N ALA A 36 -22.00 2.24 9.40
CA ALA A 36 -23.15 2.30 8.51
C ALA A 36 -22.81 2.11 7.03
N MET A 37 -21.57 2.43 6.63
CA MET A 37 -21.16 2.48 5.22
C MET A 37 -20.22 1.35 4.80
N THR A 38 -19.55 0.68 5.74
CA THR A 38 -18.53 -0.33 5.42
C THR A 38 -19.08 -1.74 5.62
N GLY A 39 -18.78 -2.61 4.65
CA GLY A 39 -18.98 -4.05 4.76
C GLY A 39 -17.65 -4.78 4.76
N LEU A 40 -17.45 -5.71 5.69
CA LEU A 40 -16.34 -6.64 5.63
C LEU A 40 -16.71 -7.81 4.73
N LYS A 41 -15.84 -8.16 3.78
CA LYS A 41 -16.00 -9.41 3.05
C LYS A 41 -15.87 -10.58 4.03
N PRO A 42 -16.70 -11.62 3.91
CA PRO A 42 -16.60 -12.81 4.77
C PRO A 42 -15.24 -13.53 4.66
N ARG A 43 -14.54 -13.31 3.53
CA ARG A 43 -13.22 -13.89 3.30
C ARG A 43 -12.16 -13.13 4.09
N VAL A 44 -11.54 -13.83 5.03
CA VAL A 44 -10.35 -13.40 5.76
C VAL A 44 -9.12 -14.05 5.14
N PHE A 45 -8.04 -13.27 4.96
CA PHE A 45 -6.74 -13.78 4.56
C PHE A 45 -5.84 -13.82 5.78
N THR A 46 -5.49 -15.02 6.23
CA THR A 46 -4.57 -15.23 7.34
C THR A 46 -3.18 -15.61 6.80
N PRO A 47 -2.09 -15.13 7.42
CA PRO A 47 -0.75 -15.51 6.99
C PRO A 47 -0.53 -17.02 7.12
N ASP A 48 -0.15 -17.66 6.02
CA ASP A 48 0.44 -19.00 6.06
C ASP A 48 1.89 -18.87 6.52
N LYS A 49 2.22 -19.51 7.65
CA LYS A 49 3.57 -19.48 8.24
C LYS A 49 4.65 -19.99 7.29
N LYS A 50 4.38 -21.07 6.53
CA LYS A 50 5.36 -21.66 5.61
C LYS A 50 5.63 -20.73 4.44
N ALA A 51 4.56 -20.18 3.85
CA ALA A 51 4.70 -19.20 2.78
C ALA A 51 5.39 -17.92 3.28
N HIS A 52 5.07 -17.48 4.50
CA HIS A 52 5.68 -16.29 5.10
C HIS A 52 7.21 -16.42 5.25
N GLU A 53 7.73 -17.57 5.67
CA GLU A 53 9.17 -17.80 5.75
C GLU A 53 9.84 -17.76 4.37
N VAL A 54 9.20 -18.33 3.33
CA VAL A 54 9.68 -18.21 1.95
C VAL A 54 9.68 -16.74 1.50
N TYR A 55 8.60 -16.01 1.77
CA TYR A 55 8.50 -14.60 1.43
C TYR A 55 9.55 -13.74 2.14
N LYS A 56 9.96 -14.06 3.37
CA LYS A 56 11.06 -13.35 4.04
C LYS A 56 12.38 -13.49 3.27
N ALA A 57 12.69 -14.69 2.78
CA ALA A 57 13.88 -14.92 1.98
C ALA A 57 13.83 -14.14 0.66
N LEU A 58 12.68 -14.17 -0.01
CA LEU A 58 12.45 -13.38 -1.24
C LEU A 58 12.55 -11.87 -0.98
N TYR A 59 11.97 -11.39 0.11
CA TYR A 59 11.96 -9.97 0.47
C TYR A 59 13.38 -9.45 0.72
N LYS A 60 14.26 -10.26 1.33
CA LYS A 60 15.67 -9.90 1.51
C LYS A 60 16.38 -9.70 0.15
N LEU A 61 16.18 -10.62 -0.80
CA LEU A 61 16.77 -10.50 -2.14
C LEU A 61 16.20 -9.29 -2.90
N TYR A 62 14.90 -9.07 -2.78
CA TYR A 62 14.25 -7.89 -3.33
C TYR A 62 14.88 -6.60 -2.76
N LEU A 63 15.07 -6.51 -1.44
CA LEU A 63 15.67 -5.33 -0.81
C LEU A 63 17.08 -5.06 -1.32
N GLN A 64 17.92 -6.09 -1.48
CA GLN A 64 19.25 -5.93 -2.05
C GLN A 64 19.20 -5.30 -3.45
N MET A 65 18.30 -5.79 -4.30
CA MET A 65 18.12 -5.26 -5.65
C MET A 65 17.51 -3.85 -5.65
N HIS A 66 16.50 -3.64 -4.82
CA HIS A 66 15.82 -2.36 -4.63
C HIS A 66 16.80 -1.29 -4.16
N ASP A 67 17.65 -1.59 -3.18
CA ASP A 67 18.56 -0.61 -2.60
C ASP A 67 19.70 -0.29 -3.56
N ALA A 68 20.23 -1.30 -4.25
CA ALA A 68 21.27 -1.12 -5.25
C ALA A 68 20.81 -0.22 -6.42
N MET A 69 19.60 -0.39 -6.92
CA MET A 69 19.09 0.37 -8.08
C MET A 69 18.26 1.61 -7.69
N GLY A 70 17.78 1.68 -6.44
CA GLY A 70 16.82 2.68 -5.98
C GLY A 70 17.38 3.71 -5.02
N THR A 71 18.57 3.48 -4.45
CA THR A 71 19.18 4.40 -3.47
C THR A 71 20.56 4.89 -3.92
N PRO A 72 20.86 6.20 -3.76
CA PRO A 72 22.16 6.75 -4.17
C PRO A 72 23.32 6.41 -3.21
N ASN A 73 23.04 5.85 -2.02
CA ASN A 73 24.03 5.67 -0.96
C ASN A 73 24.28 4.17 -0.61
N GLY A 74 23.96 3.24 -1.52
CA GLY A 74 24.19 1.81 -1.32
C GLY A 74 25.63 1.37 -1.62
N GLY A 75 26.10 0.29 -0.97
CA GLY A 75 27.46 -0.25 -1.16
C GLY A 75 27.76 -0.76 -2.58
N THR A 76 26.75 -1.31 -3.27
CA THR A 76 26.76 -1.50 -4.73
C THR A 76 25.73 -0.55 -5.31
N ASN A 77 26.19 0.49 -6.01
CA ASN A 77 25.33 1.57 -6.47
C ASN A 77 25.07 1.46 -7.99
N LEU A 78 23.85 1.06 -8.32
CA LEU A 78 23.31 0.96 -9.68
C LEU A 78 22.18 1.99 -9.90
N TYR A 79 22.08 3.01 -9.03
CA TYR A 79 21.02 4.02 -9.01
C TYR A 79 20.86 4.77 -10.34
N ASN A 80 21.97 4.99 -11.04
CA ASN A 80 21.98 5.72 -12.29
C ASN A 80 21.40 4.91 -13.45
N ILE A 81 21.42 3.57 -13.41
CA ILE A 81 21.09 2.72 -14.57
C ILE A 81 19.73 3.05 -15.16
N MET A 82 18.67 3.09 -14.33
CA MET A 82 17.33 3.39 -14.83
C MET A 82 17.25 4.79 -15.45
N LYS A 83 17.92 5.78 -14.84
CA LYS A 83 17.93 7.17 -15.32
C LYS A 83 18.70 7.32 -16.62
N ASP A 84 19.85 6.67 -16.72
CA ASP A 84 20.71 6.71 -17.89
C ASP A 84 20.03 6.00 -19.07
N LEU A 85 19.39 4.86 -18.84
CA LEU A 85 18.58 4.18 -19.85
C LEU A 85 17.39 5.03 -20.32
N LEU A 86 16.71 5.73 -19.41
CA LEU A 86 15.65 6.68 -19.77
C LEU A 86 16.20 7.84 -20.60
N ALA A 87 17.37 8.38 -20.25
CA ALA A 87 18.02 9.44 -21.00
C ALA A 87 18.42 8.98 -22.41
N VAL A 88 19.01 7.78 -22.54
CA VAL A 88 19.33 7.16 -23.85
C VAL A 88 18.05 6.96 -24.67
N ARG A 89 17.00 6.42 -24.06
CA ARG A 89 15.69 6.23 -24.72
C ARG A 89 15.09 7.55 -25.21
N ASN A 90 15.14 8.60 -24.39
CA ASN A 90 14.60 9.91 -24.76
C ASN A 90 15.41 10.52 -25.92
N LYS A 91 16.75 10.47 -25.85
CA LYS A 91 17.63 10.90 -26.96
C LYS A 91 17.34 10.16 -28.27
N ALA A 92 17.04 8.87 -28.19
CA ALA A 92 16.67 8.07 -29.37
C ALA A 92 15.27 8.41 -29.92
N ARG A 93 14.40 9.06 -29.13
CA ARG A 93 13.00 9.35 -29.50
C ARG A 93 12.74 10.84 -29.83
N GLY A 94 13.63 11.75 -29.46
CA GLY A 94 13.49 13.20 -29.65
C GLY A 94 12.91 13.87 -28.42
#